data_AF-A0A1Y5I174-F1
#
_entry.id   AF-A0A1Y5I174-F1
#
_cell.length_a   1.000
_cell.length_b   1.000
_cell.length_c   1.000
_cell.angle_alpha   90.00
_cell.angle_beta   90.00
_cell.angle_gamma   90.00
#
_symmetry.space_group_name_H-M   'P 1'
#
loop_
_entity.id
_entity.type
_entity.pdbx_description
1 polymer ?
#
loop_
_entity_poly.entity_id
_entity_poly.type
_entity_poly.pdbx_seq_one_letter_code
_entity_poly.pdbx_strand_id
1 'polypeptide(L)'
;MPHTGNKPSPLQPKQVSTRIDPQQLAFKSSADLQAFNGVLGQQRAENAIRFGVGMDRPGYNIYAMGENGTGRSSYIREYLKEQAAKQPAPSDWCYVNHFANPREPKVLELPPTKALAFKTILDELINNLLATFPAVFEHPSYQQQKSTIDHAFNRKYDKALELVEKEALKANTAVFRDSSAISFTPLKDGKALDETEFAQLEETERESFHHNIATLEQFLNESLSELPQWKRESNNELRTLNQDTINEALSPLLEPIEQSYQEFPTVL
;
A
#
# COMPACT_ATOMS: atom_id res chain seq x y z
N MET A 1 43.98 -61.07 -64.22
CA MET A 1 44.69 -61.30 -62.93
C MET A 1 44.63 -59.99 -62.15
N PRO A 2 44.01 -59.93 -60.96
CA PRO A 2 43.89 -58.68 -60.22
C PRO A 2 45.27 -58.22 -59.73
N HIS A 3 45.57 -56.93 -59.89
CA HIS A 3 46.76 -56.30 -59.34
C HIS A 3 46.72 -56.46 -57.81
N THR A 4 47.73 -57.13 -57.27
CA THR A 4 47.96 -57.27 -55.84
C THR A 4 48.14 -55.88 -55.24
N GLY A 5 47.07 -55.34 -54.64
CA GLY A 5 47.10 -54.08 -53.91
C GLY A 5 48.22 -54.10 -52.87
N ASN A 6 48.94 -52.97 -52.76
CA ASN A 6 50.04 -52.78 -51.84
C ASN A 6 49.61 -53.19 -50.43
N LYS A 7 50.18 -54.29 -49.91
CA LYS A 7 49.85 -54.77 -48.56
C LYS A 7 50.49 -53.80 -47.57
N PRO A 8 49.72 -53.07 -46.74
CA PRO A 8 50.31 -52.13 -45.80
C PRO A 8 51.22 -52.88 -44.81
N SER A 9 52.40 -52.32 -44.55
CA SER A 9 53.33 -52.87 -43.56
C SER A 9 52.70 -52.86 -42.18
N PRO A 10 52.76 -53.98 -41.42
CA PRO A 10 52.19 -54.04 -40.08
C PRO A 10 52.89 -53.05 -39.14
N LEU A 11 52.11 -52.30 -38.37
CA LEU A 11 52.64 -51.37 -37.37
C LEU A 11 53.25 -52.16 -36.20
N GLN A 12 54.45 -51.79 -35.80
CA GLN A 12 55.12 -52.32 -34.62
C GLN A 12 54.44 -51.77 -33.35
N PRO A 13 54.44 -52.51 -32.23
CA PRO A 13 53.85 -52.03 -30.96
C PRO A 13 54.33 -50.65 -30.51
N LYS A 14 55.58 -50.29 -30.82
CA LYS A 14 56.16 -48.97 -30.53
C LYS A 14 55.59 -47.83 -31.40
N GLN A 15 55.01 -48.13 -32.56
CA GLN A 15 54.42 -47.15 -33.47
C GLN A 15 52.95 -46.84 -33.14
N VAL A 16 52.33 -47.65 -32.28
CA VAL A 16 50.92 -47.50 -31.85
C VAL A 16 50.78 -47.24 -30.35
N SER A 17 51.88 -47.23 -29.60
CA SER A 17 51.89 -46.92 -28.18
C SER A 17 52.61 -45.60 -27.93
N THR A 18 51.93 -44.67 -27.27
CA THR A 18 52.56 -43.51 -26.66
C THR A 18 52.84 -43.86 -25.20
N ARG A 19 54.10 -43.80 -24.79
CA ARG A 19 54.48 -43.93 -23.38
C ARG A 19 54.91 -42.57 -22.85
N ILE A 20 54.25 -42.12 -21.80
CA ILE A 20 54.69 -40.96 -21.02
C ILE A 20 55.65 -41.49 -19.97
N ASP A 21 56.86 -40.94 -19.93
CA ASP A 21 57.85 -41.28 -18.91
C ASP A 21 57.45 -40.61 -17.58
N PRO A 22 57.17 -41.38 -16.50
CA PRO A 22 56.79 -40.81 -15.21
C PRO A 22 57.86 -39.88 -14.62
N GLN A 23 59.14 -40.05 -14.99
CA GLN A 23 60.22 -39.17 -14.52
C GLN A 23 60.11 -37.75 -15.09
N GLN A 24 59.32 -37.55 -16.16
CA GLN A 24 59.06 -36.22 -16.73
C GLN A 24 57.97 -35.44 -15.97
N LEU A 25 57.24 -36.08 -15.06
CA LEU A 25 56.22 -35.43 -14.25
C LEU A 25 56.86 -34.83 -12.99
N ALA A 26 56.66 -33.53 -12.77
CA ALA A 26 57.24 -32.81 -11.63
C ALA A 26 56.53 -33.05 -10.29
N PHE A 27 55.78 -34.15 -10.14
CA PHE A 27 55.00 -34.48 -8.94
C PHE A 27 55.01 -35.99 -8.68
N LYS A 28 54.85 -36.39 -7.41
CA LYS A 28 54.85 -37.81 -7.00
C LYS A 28 53.44 -38.40 -6.96
N SER A 29 52.45 -37.58 -6.60
CA SER A 29 51.04 -37.94 -6.52
C SER A 29 50.16 -36.81 -7.07
N SER A 30 48.98 -37.14 -7.61
CA SER A 30 47.98 -36.13 -7.97
C SER A 30 47.45 -35.35 -6.77
N ALA A 31 47.66 -35.85 -5.55
CA ALA A 31 47.38 -35.13 -4.31
C ALA A 31 48.33 -33.93 -4.09
N ASP A 32 49.50 -33.93 -4.72
CA ASP A 32 50.50 -32.85 -4.61
C ASP A 32 50.18 -31.68 -5.56
N LEU A 33 49.19 -31.84 -6.45
CA LEU A 33 48.84 -30.85 -7.45
C LEU A 33 47.91 -29.78 -6.87
N GLN A 34 48.21 -28.52 -7.15
CA GLN A 34 47.26 -27.44 -6.94
C GLN A 34 46.10 -27.56 -7.93
N ALA A 35 44.89 -27.29 -7.45
CA ALA A 35 43.72 -27.22 -8.31
C ALA A 35 43.92 -26.16 -9.39
N PHE A 36 43.71 -26.55 -10.65
CA PHE A 36 43.76 -25.61 -11.76
C PHE A 36 42.45 -24.83 -11.81
N ASN A 37 42.53 -23.53 -11.51
CA ASN A 37 41.40 -22.60 -11.59
C ASN A 37 41.41 -21.93 -12.98
N GLY A 38 40.85 -22.61 -13.98
CA GLY A 38 40.87 -22.15 -15.37
C GLY A 38 40.16 -23.09 -16.34
N VAL A 39 40.08 -22.73 -17.63
CA VAL A 39 39.67 -23.66 -18.68
C VAL A 39 40.88 -24.09 -19.50
N LEU A 40 41.25 -25.37 -19.40
CA LEU A 40 42.41 -25.92 -20.11
C LEU A 40 42.27 -25.75 -21.63
N GLY A 41 43.24 -25.08 -22.24
CA GLY A 41 43.33 -24.93 -23.69
C GLY A 41 42.31 -23.99 -24.35
N GLN A 42 41.58 -23.17 -23.57
CA GLN A 42 40.49 -22.32 -24.10
C GLN A 42 40.77 -20.81 -23.96
N GLN A 43 42.00 -20.37 -24.25
CA GLN A 43 42.44 -18.98 -24.08
C GLN A 43 41.53 -17.96 -24.80
N ARG A 44 40.97 -18.32 -25.96
CA ARG A 44 39.99 -17.49 -26.68
C ARG A 44 38.72 -17.25 -25.86
N ALA A 45 38.20 -18.29 -25.22
CA ALA A 45 36.99 -18.21 -24.40
C ALA A 45 37.24 -17.39 -23.14
N GLU A 46 38.38 -17.58 -22.48
CA GLU A 46 38.77 -16.78 -21.30
C GLU A 46 38.86 -15.29 -21.64
N ASN A 47 39.47 -14.94 -22.78
CA ASN A 47 39.55 -13.55 -23.24
C ASN A 47 38.18 -12.97 -23.56
N ALA A 48 37.28 -13.73 -24.20
CA ALA A 48 35.93 -13.28 -24.49
C ALA A 48 35.10 -13.04 -23.23
N ILE A 49 35.22 -13.91 -22.22
CA ILE A 49 34.56 -13.76 -20.93
C ILE A 49 35.09 -12.52 -20.20
N ARG A 50 36.41 -12.37 -20.12
CA ARG A 50 37.05 -11.21 -19.48
C ARG A 50 36.64 -9.90 -20.15
N PHE A 51 36.62 -9.87 -21.48
CA PHE A 51 36.19 -8.71 -22.24
C PHE A 51 34.72 -8.39 -21.95
N GLY A 52 33.82 -9.38 -22.09
CA GLY A 52 32.39 -9.16 -21.89
C GLY A 52 32.02 -8.77 -20.46
N VAL A 53 32.64 -9.37 -19.44
CA VAL A 53 32.40 -9.03 -18.03
C VAL A 53 32.97 -7.65 -17.69
N GLY A 54 34.04 -7.22 -18.37
CA GLY A 54 34.59 -5.87 -18.23
C GLY A 54 33.80 -4.79 -18.95
N MET A 55 32.78 -5.12 -19.76
CA MET A 55 31.93 -4.14 -20.43
C MET A 55 30.80 -3.69 -19.48
N ASP A 56 30.99 -2.55 -18.83
CA ASP A 56 29.97 -1.92 -17.99
C ASP A 56 28.98 -1.09 -18.83
N ARG A 57 28.17 -1.77 -19.66
CA ARG A 57 27.10 -1.14 -20.46
C ARG A 57 25.84 -2.01 -20.52
N PRO A 58 24.65 -1.42 -20.35
CA PRO A 58 23.39 -2.12 -20.55
C PRO A 58 23.27 -2.71 -21.96
N GLY A 59 22.63 -3.88 -22.06
CA GLY A 59 22.37 -4.56 -23.34
C GLY A 59 23.48 -5.49 -23.84
N TYR A 60 24.65 -5.51 -23.18
CA TYR A 60 25.72 -6.46 -23.48
C TYR A 60 25.52 -7.74 -22.68
N ASN A 61 25.31 -8.85 -23.39
CA ASN A 61 25.11 -10.17 -22.80
C ASN A 61 26.13 -11.15 -23.38
N ILE A 62 26.63 -12.08 -22.56
CA ILE A 62 27.55 -13.15 -23.00
C ILE A 62 26.77 -14.46 -23.16
N TYR A 63 26.95 -15.11 -24.31
CA TYR A 63 26.46 -16.46 -24.55
C TYR A 63 27.64 -17.44 -24.66
N ALA A 64 27.62 -18.51 -23.86
CA ALA A 64 28.69 -19.51 -23.82
C ALA A 64 28.23 -20.84 -24.42
N MET A 65 28.85 -21.26 -25.53
CA MET A 65 28.55 -22.50 -26.25
C MET A 65 29.75 -23.47 -26.22
N GLY A 66 29.47 -24.78 -26.21
CA GLY A 66 30.48 -25.83 -26.36
C GLY A 66 29.97 -27.23 -26.03
N GLU A 67 30.82 -28.23 -26.16
CA GLU A 67 30.50 -29.64 -25.89
C GLU A 67 30.20 -29.91 -24.40
N ASN A 68 29.28 -30.83 -24.12
CA ASN A 68 28.94 -31.19 -22.74
C ASN A 68 30.17 -31.74 -22.00
N GLY A 69 30.28 -31.41 -20.70
CA GLY A 69 31.38 -31.88 -19.85
C GLY A 69 32.64 -31.00 -19.83
N THR A 70 32.70 -29.91 -20.59
CA THR A 70 33.88 -29.01 -20.63
C THR A 70 34.00 -28.02 -19.46
N GLY A 71 33.13 -28.10 -18.45
CA GLY A 71 33.22 -27.27 -17.25
C GLY A 71 32.88 -25.78 -17.41
N ARG A 72 32.31 -25.36 -18.55
CA ARG A 72 32.00 -23.95 -18.87
C ARG A 72 31.28 -23.19 -17.75
N SER A 73 30.18 -23.77 -17.25
CA SER A 73 29.36 -23.10 -16.22
C SER A 73 30.12 -22.92 -14.92
N SER A 74 30.94 -23.90 -14.53
CA SER A 74 31.75 -23.84 -13.32
C SER A 74 32.80 -22.75 -13.43
N TYR A 75 33.52 -22.69 -14.56
CA TYR A 75 34.52 -21.66 -14.80
C TYR A 75 33.91 -20.25 -14.81
N ILE A 76 32.83 -20.03 -15.57
CA ILE A 76 32.16 -18.73 -15.66
C ILE A 76 31.68 -18.29 -14.27
N ARG A 77 31.08 -19.20 -13.49
CA ARG A 77 30.59 -18.88 -12.15
C ARG A 77 31.73 -18.52 -11.19
N GLU A 78 32.84 -19.25 -11.21
CA GLU A 78 33.98 -18.95 -10.36
C GLU A 78 34.63 -17.61 -10.74
N TYR A 79 34.83 -17.38 -12.03
CA TYR A 79 35.34 -16.11 -12.54
C TYR A 79 34.43 -14.93 -12.14
N LEU A 80 33.10 -15.05 -12.32
CA LEU A 80 32.15 -14.01 -11.93
C LEU A 80 32.15 -13.76 -10.42
N LYS A 81 32.32 -14.81 -9.59
CA LYS A 81 32.41 -14.69 -8.14
C LYS A 81 33.64 -13.89 -7.71
N GLU A 82 34.80 -14.15 -8.32
CA GLU A 82 36.02 -13.38 -8.08
C GLU A 82 35.90 -11.91 -8.51
N GLN A 83 35.19 -11.63 -9.61
CA GLN A 83 34.95 -10.26 -10.06
C GLN A 83 33.94 -9.55 -9.15
N ALA A 84 32.82 -10.19 -8.81
CA ALA A 84 31.78 -9.62 -7.96
C ALA A 84 32.30 -9.25 -6.57
N ALA A 85 33.23 -10.02 -6.00
CA ALA A 85 33.87 -9.72 -4.72
C ALA A 85 34.67 -8.40 -4.71
N LYS A 86 34.96 -7.82 -5.89
CA LYS A 86 35.68 -6.55 -6.04
C LYS A 86 34.75 -5.38 -6.37
N GLN A 87 33.46 -5.64 -6.54
CA GLN A 87 32.45 -4.65 -6.89
C GLN A 87 31.73 -4.18 -5.62
N PRO A 88 31.10 -2.99 -5.64
CA PRO A 88 30.22 -2.57 -4.57
C PRO A 88 29.08 -3.59 -4.41
N ALA A 89 28.63 -3.77 -3.17
CA ALA A 89 27.47 -4.60 -2.91
C ALA A 89 26.24 -4.01 -3.61
N PRO A 90 25.41 -4.84 -4.27
CA PRO A 90 24.23 -4.36 -4.97
C PRO A 90 23.20 -3.82 -3.97
N SER A 91 22.44 -2.81 -4.39
CA SER A 91 21.29 -2.29 -3.65
C SER A 91 20.26 -3.38 -3.39
N ASP A 92 19.55 -3.25 -2.27
CA ASP A 92 18.35 -4.04 -1.99
C ASP A 92 17.17 -3.41 -2.76
N TRP A 93 16.43 -4.24 -3.48
CA TRP A 93 15.25 -3.80 -4.25
C TRP A 93 13.97 -4.34 -3.63
N CYS A 94 13.07 -3.46 -3.24
CA CYS A 94 11.79 -3.81 -2.64
C CYS A 94 10.63 -3.32 -3.49
N TYR A 95 9.54 -4.10 -3.54
CA TYR A 95 8.27 -3.63 -4.06
C TYR A 95 7.36 -3.23 -2.91
N VAL A 96 6.79 -2.03 -3.00
CA VAL A 96 5.79 -1.53 -2.06
C VAL A 96 4.47 -1.27 -2.76
N ASN A 97 3.39 -1.41 -2.00
CA ASN A 97 2.06 -1.16 -2.53
C ASN A 97 1.92 0.32 -2.92
N HIS A 98 1.35 0.56 -4.09
CA HIS A 98 1.03 1.89 -4.55
C HIS A 98 -0.46 2.17 -4.29
N PHE A 99 -0.75 2.85 -3.18
CA PHE A 99 -2.14 3.06 -2.74
C PHE A 99 -3.03 3.79 -3.77
N ALA A 100 -2.47 4.70 -4.59
CA ALA A 100 -3.22 5.39 -5.64
C ALA A 100 -3.44 4.52 -6.90
N ASN A 101 -2.51 3.60 -7.20
CA ASN A 101 -2.65 2.67 -8.31
C ASN A 101 -2.11 1.26 -7.95
N PRO A 102 -2.93 0.40 -7.33
CA PRO A 102 -2.49 -0.91 -6.84
C PRO A 102 -1.98 -1.88 -7.93
N ARG A 103 -2.24 -1.61 -9.21
CA ARG A 103 -1.73 -2.42 -10.33
C ARG A 103 -0.29 -2.08 -10.70
N GLU A 104 0.25 -0.99 -10.17
CA GLU A 104 1.58 -0.47 -10.46
C GLU A 104 2.38 -0.34 -9.15
N PRO A 105 2.95 -1.44 -8.63
CA PRO A 105 3.74 -1.39 -7.40
C PRO A 105 4.92 -0.43 -7.57
N LYS A 106 5.24 0.31 -6.52
CA LYS A 106 6.41 1.18 -6.50
C LYS A 106 7.65 0.37 -6.14
N VAL A 107 8.77 0.76 -6.71
CA VAL A 107 10.08 0.17 -6.44
C VAL A 107 10.84 1.07 -5.47
N LEU A 108 11.36 0.48 -4.40
CA LEU A 108 12.29 1.12 -3.49
C LEU A 108 13.69 0.56 -3.75
N GLU A 109 14.65 1.45 -3.97
CA GLU A 109 16.06 1.15 -3.87
C GLU A 109 16.54 1.47 -2.45
N LEU A 110 17.13 0.47 -1.79
CA LEU A 110 17.69 0.60 -0.46
C LEU A 110 19.17 0.22 -0.47
N PRO A 111 19.98 0.75 0.47
CA PRO A 111 21.36 0.29 0.61
C PRO A 111 21.42 -1.22 0.86
N PRO A 112 22.54 -1.86 0.52
CA PRO A 112 22.73 -3.29 0.72
C PRO A 112 22.39 -3.69 2.16
N THR A 113 21.63 -4.76 2.33
CA THR A 113 21.26 -5.37 3.63
C THR A 113 20.31 -4.53 4.51
N LYS A 114 19.67 -3.48 3.98
CA LYS A 114 18.76 -2.61 4.73
C LYS A 114 17.27 -2.95 4.56
N ALA A 115 16.90 -3.76 3.57
CA ALA A 115 15.49 -4.08 3.31
C ALA A 115 14.75 -4.74 4.48
N LEU A 116 15.40 -5.70 5.14
CA LEU A 116 14.77 -6.41 6.27
C LEU A 116 14.57 -5.49 7.48
N ALA A 117 15.56 -4.65 7.79
CA ALA A 117 15.43 -3.66 8.86
C ALA A 117 14.31 -2.65 8.55
N PHE A 118 14.22 -2.17 7.30
CA PHE A 118 13.13 -1.28 6.88
C PHE A 118 11.75 -1.94 7.02
N LYS A 119 11.63 -3.22 6.64
CA LYS A 119 10.40 -3.99 6.85
C LYS A 119 10.01 -4.02 8.34
N THR A 120 10.95 -4.29 9.24
CA THR A 120 10.68 -4.30 10.68
C THR A 120 10.19 -2.94 11.19
N ILE A 121 10.79 -1.85 10.72
CA ILE A 121 10.36 -0.47 11.05
C ILE A 121 8.90 -0.25 10.61
N LEU A 122 8.52 -0.69 9.40
CA LEU A 122 7.13 -0.57 8.92
C LEU A 122 6.16 -1.44 9.72
N ASP A 123 6.55 -2.66 10.10
CA ASP A 123 5.73 -3.53 10.94
C ASP A 123 5.49 -2.89 12.32
N GLU A 124 6.52 -2.29 12.91
CA GLU A 124 6.42 -1.54 14.18
C GLU A 124 5.56 -0.29 14.04
N LEU A 125 5.71 0.48 12.95
CA LEU A 125 4.86 1.62 12.65
C LEU A 125 3.39 1.21 12.61
N ILE A 126 3.04 0.13 11.89
CA ILE A 126 1.66 -0.36 11.80
C ILE A 126 1.13 -0.74 13.19
N ASN A 127 1.92 -1.45 14.01
CA ASN A 127 1.51 -1.80 15.37
C ASN A 127 1.27 -0.57 16.25
N ASN A 128 2.14 0.44 16.16
CA ASN A 128 1.99 1.69 16.88
C ASN A 128 0.71 2.43 16.44
N LEU A 129 0.44 2.49 15.13
CA LEU A 129 -0.78 3.12 14.60
C LEU A 129 -2.06 2.44 15.13
N LEU A 130 -2.07 1.10 15.15
CA LEU A 130 -3.20 0.33 15.66
C LEU A 130 -3.47 0.57 17.15
N ALA A 131 -2.44 0.91 17.93
CA ALA A 131 -2.57 1.25 19.34
C ALA A 131 -2.91 2.74 19.57
N THR A 132 -2.28 3.63 18.81
CA THR A 132 -2.39 5.09 19.00
C THR A 132 -3.73 5.63 18.55
N PHE A 133 -4.27 5.21 17.40
CA PHE A 133 -5.50 5.80 16.86
C PHE A 133 -6.70 5.66 17.80
N PRO A 134 -7.03 4.47 18.35
CA PRO A 134 -8.11 4.36 19.33
C PRO A 134 -7.92 5.28 20.54
N ALA A 135 -6.71 5.32 21.10
CA ALA A 135 -6.41 6.14 22.28
C ALA A 135 -6.58 7.64 22.02
N VAL A 136 -6.15 8.13 20.84
CA VAL A 136 -6.28 9.54 20.47
C VAL A 136 -7.75 9.91 20.23
N PHE A 137 -8.53 9.05 19.57
CA PHE A 137 -9.96 9.28 19.38
C PHE A 137 -10.78 9.15 20.67
N GLU A 138 -10.31 8.41 21.68
CA GLU A 138 -10.93 8.36 23.00
C GLU A 138 -10.49 9.52 23.91
N HIS A 139 -9.46 10.28 23.51
CA HIS A 139 -8.91 11.35 24.33
C HIS A 139 -9.95 12.45 24.61
N PRO A 140 -10.05 12.97 25.84
CA PRO A 140 -11.06 13.97 26.21
C PRO A 140 -11.07 15.22 25.32
N SER A 141 -9.91 15.67 24.86
CA SER A 141 -9.80 16.83 23.96
C SER A 141 -10.58 16.61 22.65
N TYR A 142 -10.38 15.46 21.99
CA TYR A 142 -11.08 15.13 20.76
C TYR A 142 -12.59 14.98 21.01
N GLN A 143 -12.98 14.27 22.08
CA GLN A 143 -14.39 14.08 22.43
C GLN A 143 -15.11 15.41 22.72
N GLN A 144 -14.42 16.36 23.36
CA GLN A 144 -14.94 17.69 23.62
C GLN A 144 -15.11 18.51 22.33
N GLN A 145 -14.13 18.46 21.41
CA GLN A 145 -14.22 19.15 20.12
C GLN A 145 -15.34 18.57 19.25
N LYS A 146 -15.45 17.24 19.19
CA LYS A 146 -16.55 16.55 18.52
C LYS A 146 -17.91 16.96 19.10
N SER A 147 -18.04 16.92 20.42
CA SER A 147 -19.26 17.35 21.11
C SER A 147 -19.62 18.81 20.80
N THR A 148 -18.62 19.68 20.68
CA THR A 148 -18.84 21.09 20.31
C THR A 148 -19.42 21.24 18.90
N ILE A 149 -18.95 20.44 17.93
CA ILE A 149 -19.49 20.40 16.57
C ILE A 149 -20.94 19.89 16.58
N ASP A 150 -21.20 18.80 17.31
CA ASP A 150 -22.55 18.23 17.43
C ASP A 150 -23.52 19.22 18.09
N HIS A 151 -23.07 19.92 19.14
CA HIS A 151 -23.87 20.96 19.80
C HIS A 151 -24.14 22.17 18.91
N ALA A 152 -23.18 22.59 18.08
CA ALA A 152 -23.38 23.70 17.14
C ALA A 152 -24.47 23.37 16.11
N PHE A 153 -24.48 22.13 15.60
CA PHE A 153 -25.53 21.63 14.72
C PHE A 153 -26.89 21.56 15.44
N ASN A 154 -26.95 20.89 16.60
CA ASN A 154 -28.19 20.72 17.35
C ASN A 154 -28.81 22.06 17.74
N ARG A 155 -28.00 23.06 18.11
CA ARG A 155 -28.50 24.40 18.43
C ARG A 155 -29.18 25.08 17.25
N LYS A 156 -28.66 24.93 16.02
CA LYS A 156 -29.32 25.47 14.80
C LYS A 156 -30.66 24.76 14.57
N TYR A 157 -30.65 23.43 14.69
CA TYR A 157 -31.84 22.59 14.50
C TYR A 157 -32.93 22.89 15.53
N ASP A 158 -32.60 22.89 16.82
CA ASP A 158 -33.55 23.16 17.90
C ASP A 158 -34.12 24.58 17.80
N LYS A 159 -33.30 25.57 17.45
CA LYS A 159 -33.78 26.94 17.24
C LYS A 159 -34.78 27.05 16.08
N ALA A 160 -34.57 26.31 14.99
CA ALA A 160 -35.52 26.25 13.89
C ALA A 160 -36.84 25.60 14.32
N LEU A 161 -36.78 24.53 15.10
CA LEU A 161 -37.97 23.87 15.62
C LEU A 161 -38.72 24.70 16.66
N GLU A 162 -38.02 25.42 17.54
CA GLU A 162 -38.66 26.34 18.49
C GLU A 162 -39.48 27.43 17.78
N LEU A 163 -39.07 27.87 16.59
CA LEU A 163 -39.84 28.81 15.78
C LEU A 163 -41.13 28.15 15.27
N VAL A 164 -41.03 26.92 14.76
CA VAL A 164 -42.19 26.15 14.26
C VAL A 164 -43.16 25.84 15.39
N GLU A 165 -42.68 25.44 16.57
CA GLU A 165 -43.50 25.16 17.75
C GLU A 165 -44.26 26.40 18.22
N LYS A 166 -43.62 27.59 18.20
CA LYS A 166 -44.28 28.85 18.55
C LYS A 166 -45.40 29.20 17.58
N GLU A 167 -45.20 29.01 16.28
CA GLU A 167 -46.27 29.25 15.29
C GLU A 167 -47.38 28.19 15.38
N ALA A 168 -47.04 26.93 15.62
CA ALA A 168 -48.01 25.85 15.79
C ALA A 168 -48.92 26.08 17.00
N LEU A 169 -48.37 26.53 18.13
CA LEU A 169 -49.15 26.86 19.33
C LEU A 169 -50.15 28.00 19.09
N LYS A 170 -49.78 29.02 18.30
CA LYS A 170 -50.72 30.10 17.91
C LYS A 170 -51.89 29.59 17.05
N ALA A 171 -51.67 28.51 16.32
CA ALA A 171 -52.67 27.85 15.48
C ALA A 171 -53.39 26.69 16.19
N ASN A 172 -53.32 26.60 17.52
CA ASN A 172 -53.87 25.51 18.33
C ASN A 172 -53.43 24.13 17.81
N THR A 173 -52.15 23.97 17.52
CA THR A 173 -51.57 22.72 17.00
C THR A 173 -50.30 22.39 17.78
N ALA A 174 -50.15 21.13 18.19
CA ALA A 174 -48.94 20.61 18.81
C ALA A 174 -48.00 20.05 17.75
N VAL A 175 -46.70 20.17 17.99
CA VAL A 175 -45.65 19.54 17.17
C VAL A 175 -45.15 18.31 17.92
N PHE A 176 -45.25 17.14 17.30
CA PHE A 176 -44.66 15.91 17.79
C PHE A 176 -43.43 15.55 16.98
N ARG A 177 -42.36 15.22 17.70
CA ARG A 177 -41.09 14.80 17.12
C ARG A 177 -40.96 13.29 17.35
N ASP A 178 -41.05 12.50 16.30
CA ASP A 178 -40.62 11.11 16.31
C ASP A 178 -39.18 11.02 15.78
N SER A 179 -38.51 9.92 16.08
CA SER A 179 -37.16 9.54 15.66
C SER A 179 -36.82 9.75 14.18
N SER A 180 -37.84 9.83 13.29
CA SER A 180 -37.64 10.05 11.86
C SER A 180 -38.55 11.12 11.23
N ALA A 181 -39.53 11.66 11.94
CA ALA A 181 -40.55 12.54 11.36
C ALA A 181 -41.06 13.59 12.37
N ILE A 182 -41.45 14.74 11.84
CA ILE A 182 -42.16 15.79 12.59
C ILE A 182 -43.61 15.75 12.12
N SER A 183 -44.54 15.64 13.06
CA SER A 183 -45.98 15.63 12.80
C SER A 183 -46.69 16.73 13.56
N PHE A 184 -47.77 17.23 12.98
CA PHE A 184 -48.63 18.24 13.57
C PHE A 184 -49.93 17.61 14.06
N THR A 185 -50.32 17.89 15.30
CA THR A 185 -51.54 17.35 15.91
C THR A 185 -52.42 18.49 16.42
N PRO A 186 -53.68 18.61 15.96
CA PRO A 186 -54.63 19.61 16.45
C PRO A 186 -54.82 19.58 17.97
N LEU A 187 -54.96 20.75 18.58
CA LEU A 187 -55.28 20.95 19.99
C LEU A 187 -56.67 21.57 20.14
N LYS A 188 -57.47 21.04 21.08
CA LYS A 188 -58.73 21.65 21.53
C LYS A 188 -58.71 21.77 23.05
N ASP A 189 -58.98 22.95 23.57
CA ASP A 189 -58.88 23.28 25.00
C ASP A 189 -57.54 22.85 25.65
N GLY A 190 -56.45 22.92 24.88
CA GLY A 190 -55.11 22.53 25.32
C GLY A 190 -54.83 21.02 25.35
N LYS A 191 -55.74 20.18 24.85
CA LYS A 191 -55.55 18.73 24.70
C LYS A 191 -55.39 18.34 23.24
N ALA A 192 -54.46 17.43 22.95
CA ALA A 192 -54.29 16.83 21.64
C ALA A 192 -55.51 15.98 21.30
N LEU A 193 -56.10 16.24 20.15
CA LEU A 193 -57.23 15.47 19.63
C LEU A 193 -56.71 14.18 18.99
N ASP A 194 -57.37 13.07 19.29
CA ASP A 194 -57.19 11.84 18.52
C ASP A 194 -58.01 11.85 17.22
N GLU A 195 -57.81 10.85 16.35
CA GLU A 195 -58.53 10.75 15.06
C GLU A 195 -60.06 10.71 15.24
N THR A 196 -60.56 10.14 16.34
CA THR A 196 -62.00 10.00 16.60
C THR A 196 -62.61 11.30 17.09
N GLU A 197 -61.92 12.04 17.95
CA GLU A 197 -62.33 13.35 18.45
C GLU A 197 -62.24 14.41 17.35
N PHE A 198 -61.22 14.32 16.48
CA PHE A 198 -61.09 15.19 15.31
C PHE A 198 -62.23 14.98 14.30
N ALA A 199 -62.64 13.73 14.06
CA ALA A 199 -63.73 13.41 13.15
C ALA A 199 -65.12 13.89 13.64
N GLN A 200 -65.28 14.11 14.94
CA GLN A 200 -66.52 14.64 15.54
C GLN A 200 -66.64 16.16 15.45
N LEU A 201 -65.59 16.87 15.01
CA LEU A 201 -65.62 18.31 14.84
C LEU A 201 -66.53 18.72 13.67
N GLU A 202 -67.05 19.94 13.74
CA GLU A 202 -67.80 20.54 12.62
C GLU A 202 -66.91 20.64 11.38
N GLU A 203 -67.52 20.52 10.20
CA GLU A 203 -66.78 20.49 8.93
C GLU A 203 -65.93 21.75 8.73
N THR A 204 -66.44 22.91 9.13
CA THR A 204 -65.72 24.19 9.11
C THR A 204 -64.52 24.23 10.07
N GLU A 205 -64.60 23.58 11.24
CA GLU A 205 -63.46 23.47 12.16
C GLU A 205 -62.39 22.54 11.60
N ARG A 206 -62.79 21.41 11.00
CA ARG A 206 -61.87 20.46 10.36
C ARG A 206 -61.11 21.11 9.21
N GLU A 207 -61.80 21.84 8.34
CA GLU A 207 -61.18 22.58 7.24
C GLU A 207 -60.16 23.62 7.73
N SER A 208 -60.49 24.35 8.81
CA SER A 208 -59.56 25.30 9.42
C SER A 208 -58.28 24.63 9.94
N PHE A 209 -58.39 23.47 10.61
CA PHE A 209 -57.21 22.73 11.06
C PHE A 209 -56.38 22.21 9.90
N HIS A 210 -57.00 21.68 8.85
CA HIS A 210 -56.27 21.25 7.65
C HIS A 210 -55.50 22.40 7.00
N HIS A 211 -56.10 23.59 6.89
CA HIS A 211 -55.42 24.77 6.34
C HIS A 211 -54.25 25.23 7.21
N ASN A 212 -54.43 25.24 8.54
CA ASN A 212 -53.38 25.59 9.49
C ASN A 212 -52.22 24.59 9.43
N ILE A 213 -52.50 23.28 9.39
CA ILE A 213 -51.48 22.23 9.26
C ILE A 213 -50.69 22.41 7.95
N ALA A 214 -51.36 22.63 6.82
CA ALA A 214 -50.67 22.86 5.54
C ALA A 214 -49.74 24.09 5.58
N THR A 215 -50.17 25.16 6.26
CA THR A 215 -49.35 26.37 6.45
C THR A 215 -48.16 26.10 7.37
N LEU A 216 -48.35 25.33 8.44
CA LEU A 216 -47.28 24.93 9.35
C LEU A 216 -46.27 23.97 8.69
N GLU A 217 -46.72 23.07 7.83
CA GLU A 217 -45.86 22.21 7.03
C GLU A 217 -45.00 23.03 6.05
N GLN A 218 -45.58 24.05 5.41
CA GLN A 218 -44.81 24.97 4.59
C GLN A 218 -43.77 25.74 5.42
N PHE A 219 -44.19 26.29 6.57
CA PHE A 219 -43.29 27.02 7.46
C PHE A 219 -42.17 26.14 8.03
N LEU A 220 -42.45 24.87 8.32
CA LEU A 220 -41.44 23.87 8.72
C LEU A 220 -40.43 23.63 7.60
N ASN A 221 -40.89 23.44 6.37
CA ASN A 221 -40.02 23.24 5.21
C ASN A 221 -39.13 24.47 4.97
N GLU A 222 -39.66 25.68 5.12
CA GLU A 222 -38.89 26.92 5.02
C GLU A 222 -37.86 27.03 6.16
N SER A 223 -38.27 26.76 7.41
CA SER A 223 -37.41 26.81 8.59
C SER A 223 -36.28 25.77 8.57
N LEU A 224 -36.52 24.61 7.95
CA LEU A 224 -35.54 23.53 7.79
C LEU A 224 -34.91 23.47 6.39
N SER A 225 -35.13 24.49 5.55
CA SER A 225 -34.58 24.54 4.19
C SER A 225 -33.04 24.48 4.15
N GLU A 226 -32.37 25.03 5.17
CA GLU A 226 -30.92 24.99 5.34
C GLU A 226 -30.39 23.72 6.03
N LEU A 227 -31.27 22.83 6.51
CA LEU A 227 -30.87 21.60 7.20
C LEU A 227 -29.84 20.77 6.41
N PRO A 228 -29.98 20.56 5.07
CA PRO A 228 -28.97 19.85 4.30
C PRO A 228 -27.60 20.55 4.29
N GLN A 229 -27.56 21.87 4.37
CA GLN A 229 -26.33 22.64 4.46
C GLN A 229 -25.70 22.49 5.85
N TRP A 230 -26.46 22.64 6.94
CA TRP A 230 -25.92 22.48 8.29
C TRP A 230 -25.36 21.07 8.53
N LYS A 231 -26.00 20.04 7.97
CA LYS A 231 -25.45 18.66 7.98
C LYS A 231 -24.12 18.57 7.23
N ARG A 232 -24.01 19.22 6.06
CA ARG A 232 -22.75 19.26 5.29
C ARG A 232 -21.64 19.99 6.05
N GLU A 233 -21.95 21.13 6.67
CA GLU A 233 -21.01 21.89 7.49
C GLU A 233 -20.49 21.05 8.66
N SER A 234 -21.37 20.46 9.46
CA SER A 234 -21.01 19.60 10.59
C SER A 234 -20.16 18.38 10.17
N ASN A 235 -20.54 17.70 9.07
CA ASN A 235 -19.75 16.59 8.54
C ASN A 235 -18.36 17.02 8.05
N ASN A 236 -18.25 18.20 7.45
CA ASN A 236 -16.96 18.75 7.00
C ASN A 236 -16.07 19.15 8.20
N GLU A 237 -16.65 19.77 9.24
CA GLU A 237 -15.96 20.08 10.48
C GLU A 237 -15.45 18.80 11.16
N LEU A 238 -16.29 17.77 11.28
CA LEU A 238 -15.91 16.49 11.84
C LEU A 238 -14.81 15.80 11.01
N ARG A 239 -14.90 15.86 9.68
CA ARG A 239 -13.86 15.32 8.79
C ARG A 239 -12.52 16.05 8.99
N THR A 240 -12.56 17.37 9.15
CA THR A 240 -11.37 18.19 9.38
C THR A 240 -10.75 17.85 10.73
N LEU A 241 -11.58 17.80 11.79
CA LEU A 241 -11.15 17.36 13.12
C LEU A 241 -10.48 15.99 13.09
N ASN A 242 -11.06 15.02 12.37
CA ASN A 242 -10.46 13.69 12.22
C ASN A 242 -9.10 13.75 11.51
N GLN A 243 -8.98 14.55 10.45
CA GLN A 243 -7.71 14.69 9.71
C GLN A 243 -6.62 15.33 10.57
N ASP A 244 -6.94 16.40 11.29
CA ASP A 244 -6.00 17.09 12.16
C ASP A 244 -5.53 16.18 13.29
N THR A 245 -6.47 15.48 13.93
CA THR A 245 -6.21 14.50 14.99
C THR A 245 -5.29 13.37 14.51
N ILE A 246 -5.53 12.86 13.29
CA ILE A 246 -4.67 11.83 12.68
C ILE A 246 -3.28 12.40 12.39
N ASN A 247 -3.17 13.58 11.80
CA ASN A 247 -1.88 14.18 11.46
C ASN A 247 -1.03 14.45 12.71
N GLU A 248 -1.63 14.97 13.79
CA GLU A 248 -0.95 15.15 15.08
C GLU A 248 -0.47 13.83 15.67
N ALA A 249 -1.25 12.75 15.53
CA ALA A 249 -0.87 11.42 16.00
C ALA A 249 0.21 10.75 15.12
N LEU A 250 0.21 11.03 13.82
CA LEU A 250 1.15 10.45 12.84
C LEU A 250 2.53 11.09 12.92
N SER A 251 2.61 12.41 13.09
CA SER A 251 3.86 13.17 13.07
C SER A 251 4.97 12.57 13.95
N PRO A 252 4.75 12.29 15.25
CA PRO A 252 5.82 11.71 16.10
C PRO A 252 6.21 10.27 15.73
N LEU A 253 5.36 9.54 14.99
CA LEU A 253 5.64 8.18 14.54
C LEU A 253 6.40 8.16 13.21
N LEU A 254 6.15 9.13 12.33
CA LEU A 254 6.77 9.22 11.02
C LEU A 254 8.09 9.99 11.03
N GLU A 255 8.20 11.08 11.79
CA GLU A 255 9.40 11.94 11.83
C GLU A 255 10.72 11.16 12.03
N PRO A 256 10.83 10.19 12.96
CA PRO A 256 12.08 9.43 13.14
C PRO A 256 12.43 8.56 11.93
N ILE A 257 11.40 8.03 11.25
CA ILE A 257 11.57 7.21 10.05
C ILE A 257 12.02 8.12 8.91
N GLU A 258 11.34 9.25 8.70
CA GLU A 258 11.71 10.20 7.66
C GLU A 258 13.15 10.69 7.81
N GLN A 259 13.56 11.05 9.03
CA GLN A 259 14.93 11.43 9.37
C GLN A 259 15.95 10.32 9.06
N SER A 260 15.62 9.07 9.38
CA SER A 260 16.50 7.91 9.14
C SER A 260 16.70 7.62 7.65
N TYR A 261 15.79 8.07 6.78
CA TYR A 261 15.79 7.77 5.35
C TYR A 261 15.89 9.01 4.43
N GLN A 262 16.27 10.18 4.96
CA GLN A 262 16.42 11.43 4.18
C GLN A 262 17.35 11.32 2.97
N GLU A 263 18.38 10.48 3.07
CA GLU A 263 19.35 10.27 2.00
C GLU A 263 18.87 9.28 0.92
N PHE A 264 17.65 8.73 1.05
CA PHE A 264 17.08 7.73 0.14
C PHE A 264 15.79 8.24 -0.53
N PRO A 265 15.90 8.97 -1.66
CA PRO A 265 14.77 9.63 -2.32
C PRO A 265 13.69 8.69 -2.82
N THR A 266 14.01 7.41 -3.00
CA THR A 266 13.04 6.40 -3.41
C THR A 266 12.13 5.97 -2.25
N VAL A 267 12.54 6.20 -1.00
CA VAL A 267 11.83 5.77 0.22
C VAL A 267 10.85 6.82 0.74
N LEU A 268 11.17 8.11 0.59
CA LEU A 268 10.34 9.26 0.96
C LEU A 268 9.40 9.66 -0.19
#